data_AF-A0A2H0PHN2-F1
#
_entry.id   AF-A0A2H0PHN2-F1
#
_cell.length_a   1.000
_cell.length_b   1.000
_cell.length_c   1.000
_cell.angle_alpha   90.00
_cell.angle_beta   90.00
_cell.angle_gamma   90.00
#
_symmetry.space_group_name_H-M   'P 1'
#
loop_
_entity.id
_entity.type
_entity.pdbx_description
1 polymer ?
#
loop_
_entity_poly.entity_id
_entity_poly.type
_entity_poly.pdbx_seq_one_letter_code
_entity_poly.pdbx_strand_id
1 'polypeptide(L)'
;MSFFQKDATANEHNSQEMTRFLESFELFITQRKLKKPVTELHQTLHELRMQLINIISRNFLTIPSTDEGNFCRMFADGLATVCQEFPQTEEDQDYYDYCIAEILLCFEWVQQIKQECAGDLITQKVMLQDLPILRPFDYGLRGQMKLLKTVNQD
;
A
#
# COMPACT_ATOMS: atom_id res chain seq x y z
N MET A 1 -5.80 32.98 14.66
CA MET A 1 -5.72 32.10 13.48
C MET A 1 -6.36 30.79 13.86
N SER A 2 -7.40 30.39 13.13
CA SER A 2 -8.44 29.46 13.56
C SER A 2 -7.96 28.00 13.60
N PHE A 3 -8.23 27.31 14.71
CA PHE A 3 -8.03 25.86 14.86
C PHE A 3 -8.74 25.08 13.73
N PHE A 4 -9.89 25.56 13.25
CA PHE A 4 -10.66 24.94 12.16
C PHE A 4 -10.00 25.00 10.78
N GLN A 5 -8.99 25.86 10.59
CA GLN A 5 -8.29 26.00 9.30
C GLN A 5 -7.13 24.99 9.16
N LYS A 6 -6.67 24.41 10.28
CA LYS A 6 -5.71 23.30 10.29
C LYS A 6 -6.36 21.96 9.95
N ASP A 7 -7.59 21.74 10.41
CA ASP A 7 -8.28 20.46 10.19
C ASP A 7 -8.71 20.27 8.74
N ALA A 8 -9.18 21.34 8.06
CA ALA A 8 -9.56 21.26 6.64
C ALA A 8 -8.37 20.97 5.72
N THR A 9 -7.22 21.61 5.97
CA THR A 9 -6.01 21.44 5.15
C THR A 9 -5.32 20.11 5.41
N ALA A 10 -5.34 19.60 6.65
CA ALA A 10 -4.86 18.25 6.97
C ALA A 10 -5.72 17.16 6.32
N ASN A 11 -7.04 17.34 6.28
CA ASN A 11 -7.96 16.38 5.64
C ASN A 11 -7.82 16.37 4.11
N GLU A 12 -7.66 17.55 3.49
CA GLU A 12 -7.38 17.67 2.05
C GLU A 12 -6.02 17.07 1.67
N HIS A 13 -4.99 17.28 2.49
CA HIS A 13 -3.66 16.71 2.23
C HIS A 13 -3.64 15.18 2.37
N ASN A 14 -4.32 14.65 3.39
CA ASN A 14 -4.48 13.20 3.59
C ASN A 14 -5.21 12.56 2.40
N SER A 15 -6.30 13.19 1.94
CA SER A 15 -7.05 12.76 0.75
C SER A 15 -6.17 12.74 -0.50
N GLN A 16 -5.32 13.75 -0.71
CA GLN A 16 -4.40 13.79 -1.86
C GLN A 16 -3.33 12.70 -1.82
N GLU A 17 -2.75 12.40 -0.65
CA GLU A 17 -1.75 11.33 -0.52
C GLU A 17 -2.37 9.95 -0.76
N MET A 18 -3.59 9.71 -0.24
CA MET A 18 -4.33 8.47 -0.52
C MET A 18 -4.67 8.33 -2.00
N THR A 19 -5.19 9.39 -2.65
CA THR A 19 -5.49 9.36 -4.09
C THR A 19 -4.26 9.04 -4.93
N ARG A 20 -3.11 9.69 -4.66
CA ARG A 20 -1.86 9.40 -5.38
C ARG A 20 -1.39 7.95 -5.21
N PHE A 21 -1.60 7.37 -4.03
CA PHE A 21 -1.30 5.97 -3.79
C PHE A 21 -2.19 5.06 -4.62
N LEU A 22 -3.50 5.33 -4.65
CA LEU A 22 -4.45 4.57 -5.46
C LEU A 22 -4.12 4.66 -6.97
N GLU A 23 -3.78 5.85 -7.47
CA GLU A 23 -3.31 6.05 -8.86
C GLU A 23 -2.03 5.25 -9.16
N SER A 24 -1.08 5.25 -8.22
CA SER A 24 0.16 4.47 -8.35
C SER A 24 -0.10 2.96 -8.30
N PHE A 25 -1.10 2.54 -7.53
CA PHE A 25 -1.51 1.16 -7.40
C PHE A 25 -2.21 0.68 -8.68
N GLU A 26 -3.12 1.49 -9.22
CA GLU A 26 -3.73 1.28 -10.54
C GLU A 26 -2.66 1.14 -11.63
N LEU A 27 -1.66 2.03 -11.62
CA LEU A 27 -0.53 1.96 -12.55
C LEU A 27 0.23 0.64 -12.42
N PHE A 28 0.53 0.20 -11.19
CA PHE A 28 1.20 -1.07 -10.95
C PHE A 28 0.40 -2.26 -11.50
N ILE A 29 -0.90 -2.32 -11.20
CA ILE A 29 -1.78 -3.38 -11.70
C ILE A 29 -1.82 -3.36 -13.23
N THR A 30 -1.97 -2.18 -13.84
CA THR A 30 -1.97 -2.00 -15.29
C THR A 30 -0.67 -2.51 -15.92
N GLN A 31 0.48 -2.09 -15.40
CA GLN A 31 1.78 -2.52 -15.89
C GLN A 31 1.96 -4.04 -15.76
N ARG A 32 1.46 -4.65 -14.67
CA ARG A 32 1.49 -6.10 -14.49
C ARG A 32 0.65 -6.81 -15.55
N LYS A 33 -0.59 -6.36 -15.81
CA LYS A 33 -1.45 -6.94 -16.85
C LYS A 33 -0.83 -6.81 -18.25
N LEU A 34 -0.15 -5.70 -18.50
CA LEU A 34 0.62 -5.46 -19.73
C LEU A 34 1.93 -6.26 -19.79
N LYS A 35 2.22 -7.10 -18.79
CA LYS A 35 3.43 -7.93 -18.69
C LYS A 35 4.71 -7.10 -18.86
N LYS A 36 4.73 -5.90 -18.27
CA LYS A 36 5.91 -5.04 -18.28
C LYS A 36 7.11 -5.74 -17.67
N PRO A 37 8.34 -5.36 -18.06
CA PRO A 37 9.56 -5.91 -17.48
C PRO A 37 9.55 -5.82 -15.94
N VAL A 38 10.08 -6.85 -15.27
CA VAL A 38 10.15 -6.90 -13.80
C VAL A 38 10.88 -5.69 -13.21
N THR A 39 11.84 -5.12 -13.93
CA THR A 39 12.54 -3.89 -13.51
C THR A 39 11.60 -2.68 -13.44
N GLU A 40 10.65 -2.54 -14.37
CA GLU A 40 9.63 -1.48 -14.33
C GLU A 40 8.66 -1.72 -13.17
N LEU A 41 8.21 -2.97 -12.99
CA LEU A 41 7.32 -3.34 -11.90
C LEU A 41 7.96 -3.12 -10.52
N HIS A 42 9.25 -3.42 -10.36
CA HIS A 42 9.98 -3.12 -9.13
C HIS A 42 10.11 -1.62 -8.86
N GLN A 43 10.28 -0.80 -9.90
CA GLN A 43 10.36 0.65 -9.74
C GLN A 43 9.02 1.20 -9.22
N THR A 44 7.91 0.83 -9.84
CA THR A 44 6.57 1.25 -9.39
C THR A 44 6.25 0.70 -8.00
N LEU A 45 6.65 -0.54 -7.70
CA LEU A 45 6.49 -1.11 -6.36
C LEU A 45 7.31 -0.36 -5.29
N HIS A 46 8.52 0.09 -5.64
CA HIS A 46 9.33 0.90 -4.74
C HIS A 46 8.67 2.25 -4.44
N GLU A 47 8.10 2.90 -5.47
CA GLU A 47 7.35 4.15 -5.32
C GLU A 47 6.12 3.96 -4.43
N LEU A 48 5.36 2.88 -4.65
CA LEU A 48 4.23 2.49 -3.79
C LEU A 48 4.66 2.31 -2.33
N ARG A 49 5.78 1.61 -2.08
CA ARG A 49 6.31 1.42 -0.72
C ARG A 49 6.61 2.77 -0.05
N MET A 50 7.25 3.69 -0.77
CA MET A 50 7.57 5.02 -0.23
C MET A 50 6.32 5.85 0.06
N GLN A 51 5.31 5.78 -0.80
CA GLN A 51 4.03 6.47 -0.59
C GLN A 51 3.27 5.88 0.60
N LEU A 52 3.21 4.55 0.73
CA LEU A 52 2.57 3.88 1.85
C LEU A 52 3.24 4.23 3.19
N ILE A 53 4.58 4.25 3.24
CA ILE A 53 5.33 4.69 4.43
C ILE A 53 4.96 6.14 4.80
N ASN A 54 4.83 7.03 3.81
CA ASN A 54 4.43 8.41 4.07
C ASN A 54 3.01 8.52 4.63
N ILE A 55 2.05 7.80 4.02
CA ILE A 55 0.67 7.74 4.49
C ILE A 55 0.61 7.22 5.93
N ILE A 56 1.34 6.15 6.22
CA ILE A 56 1.40 5.59 7.56
C ILE A 56 1.99 6.60 8.55
N SER A 57 3.15 7.17 8.22
CA SER A 57 3.93 8.03 9.13
C SER A 57 3.28 9.39 9.40
N ARG A 58 2.58 9.95 8.40
CA ARG A 58 1.96 11.28 8.48
C ARG A 58 0.50 11.24 8.89
N ASN A 59 -0.24 10.23 8.42
CA ASN A 59 -1.69 10.17 8.60
C ASN A 59 -2.06 9.09 9.61
N PHE A 60 -1.66 7.84 9.39
CA PHE A 60 -2.15 6.73 10.23
C PHE A 60 -1.59 6.73 11.67
N LEU A 61 -0.31 7.09 11.86
CA LEU A 61 0.28 7.20 13.20
C LEU A 61 -0.36 8.32 14.03
N THR A 62 -0.86 9.37 13.39
CA THR A 62 -1.34 10.58 14.06
C THR A 62 -2.83 10.52 14.41
N ILE A 63 -3.61 9.65 13.77
CA ILE A 63 -5.04 9.49 14.08
C ILE A 63 -5.28 8.73 15.40
N PRO A 64 -6.38 9.02 16.11
CA PRO A 64 -6.82 8.26 17.28
C PRO A 64 -7.15 6.81 16.94
N SER A 65 -6.93 5.88 17.88
CA SER A 65 -7.23 4.46 17.66
C SER A 65 -8.70 4.14 17.42
N THR A 66 -9.62 5.03 17.82
CA THR A 66 -11.04 4.92 17.49
C THR A 66 -11.33 5.10 16.00
N ASP A 67 -10.46 5.81 15.28
CA ASP A 67 -10.67 6.18 13.87
C ASP A 67 -9.85 5.32 12.91
N GLU A 68 -8.88 4.55 13.42
CA GLU A 68 -8.01 3.66 12.63
C GLU A 68 -8.81 2.66 11.79
N GLY A 69 -9.85 2.04 12.36
CA GLY A 69 -10.69 1.09 11.63
C GLY A 69 -11.44 1.74 10.47
N ASN A 70 -11.87 3.00 10.62
CA ASN A 70 -12.51 3.74 9.53
C ASN A 70 -11.49 4.10 8.45
N PHE A 71 -10.27 4.52 8.83
CA PHE A 71 -9.19 4.78 7.89
C PHE A 71 -8.85 3.54 7.06
N CYS A 72 -8.60 2.39 7.71
CA CYS A 72 -8.28 1.14 7.01
C CYS A 72 -9.41 0.69 6.08
N ARG A 73 -10.68 0.86 6.48
CA ARG A 73 -11.83 0.54 5.62
C ARG A 73 -11.87 1.43 4.38
N MET A 74 -11.76 2.76 4.55
CA MET A 74 -11.74 3.69 3.41
C MET A 74 -10.59 3.38 2.45
N PHE A 75 -9.42 3.01 3.00
CA PHE A 75 -8.26 2.62 2.21
C PHE A 75 -8.50 1.32 1.44
N ALA A 76 -9.06 0.29 2.11
CA ALA A 76 -9.43 -0.98 1.50
C ALA A 76 -10.47 -0.82 0.39
N ASP A 77 -11.52 -0.03 0.63
CA ASP A 77 -12.57 0.26 -0.34
C ASP A 77 -12.00 0.96 -1.58
N GLY A 78 -11.06 1.89 -1.39
CA GLY A 78 -10.34 2.55 -2.49
C GLY A 78 -9.54 1.56 -3.33
N LEU A 79 -8.80 0.65 -2.70
CA LEU A 79 -8.04 -0.38 -3.42
C LEU A 79 -8.95 -1.36 -4.17
N ALA A 80 -10.03 -1.80 -3.52
CA ALA A 80 -11.01 -2.69 -4.14
C ALA A 80 -11.68 -2.03 -5.35
N THR A 81 -11.99 -0.73 -5.25
CA THR A 81 -12.55 0.05 -6.37
C THR A 81 -11.59 0.05 -7.56
N VAL A 82 -10.31 0.34 -7.33
CA VAL A 82 -9.28 0.28 -8.39
C VAL A 82 -9.25 -1.11 -9.04
N CYS A 83 -9.26 -2.18 -8.26
CA CYS A 83 -9.23 -3.55 -8.80
C CYS A 83 -10.47 -3.90 -9.64
N GLN A 84 -11.64 -3.34 -9.32
CA GLN A 84 -12.89 -3.57 -10.05
C GLN A 84 -12.94 -2.90 -11.43
N GLU A 85 -12.10 -1.89 -11.68
CA GLU A 85 -12.03 -1.21 -12.98
C GLU A 85 -11.40 -2.08 -14.08
N PHE A 86 -10.75 -3.18 -13.70
CA PHE A 86 -10.10 -4.10 -14.63
C PHE A 86 -10.98 -5.33 -14.91
N PRO A 87 -11.04 -5.85 -16.15
CA PRO A 87 -11.66 -7.15 -16.42
C PRO A 87 -10.93 -8.25 -15.64
N GLN A 88 -11.65 -9.00 -14.80
CA GLN A 88 -11.02 -9.94 -13.85
C GLN A 88 -11.15 -11.38 -14.33
N THR A 89 -10.02 -12.09 -14.37
CA THR A 89 -9.99 -13.56 -14.30
C THR A 89 -9.94 -14.01 -12.84
N GLU A 90 -10.19 -15.29 -12.56
CA GLU A 90 -10.05 -15.85 -11.19
C GLU A 90 -8.62 -15.66 -10.66
N GLU A 91 -7.60 -15.87 -11.49
CA GLU A 91 -6.19 -15.64 -11.14
C GLU A 91 -5.88 -14.15 -10.87
N ASP A 92 -6.49 -13.24 -11.65
CA ASP A 92 -6.35 -11.80 -11.40
C ASP A 92 -6.96 -11.40 -10.05
N GLN A 93 -8.16 -11.92 -9.74
CA GLN A 93 -8.86 -11.62 -8.50
C GLN A 93 -8.07 -12.12 -7.28
N ASP A 94 -7.59 -13.37 -7.31
CA ASP A 94 -6.74 -13.92 -6.24
C ASP A 94 -5.48 -13.06 -6.02
N TYR A 95 -4.88 -12.57 -7.11
CA TYR A 95 -3.71 -11.70 -7.02
C TYR A 95 -4.06 -10.31 -6.45
N TYR A 96 -5.20 -9.75 -6.83
CA TYR A 96 -5.67 -8.46 -6.30
C TYR A 96 -5.99 -8.54 -4.81
N ASP A 97 -6.69 -9.58 -4.38
CA ASP A 97 -7.01 -9.83 -2.97
C ASP A 97 -5.73 -10.01 -2.15
N TYR A 98 -4.77 -10.76 -2.69
CA TYR A 98 -3.44 -10.87 -2.10
C TYR A 98 -2.75 -9.52 -1.95
N CYS A 99 -2.76 -8.68 -3.00
CA CYS A 99 -2.15 -7.36 -2.96
C CYS A 99 -2.78 -6.46 -1.88
N ILE A 100 -4.11 -6.46 -1.81
CA ILE A 100 -4.86 -5.68 -0.81
C ILE A 100 -4.54 -6.18 0.60
N ALA A 101 -4.57 -7.49 0.82
CA ALA A 101 -4.28 -8.10 2.13
C ALA A 101 -2.89 -7.71 2.66
N GLU A 102 -1.87 -7.73 1.81
CA GLU A 102 -0.50 -7.33 2.15
C GLU A 102 -0.37 -5.84 2.48
N ILE A 103 -1.12 -4.97 1.78
CA ILE A 103 -1.18 -3.54 2.12
C ILE A 103 -1.85 -3.36 3.49
N LEU A 104 -2.97 -4.04 3.74
CA LEU A 104 -3.70 -3.95 5.01
C LEU A 104 -2.92 -4.52 6.19
N LEU A 105 -2.18 -5.60 5.98
CA LEU A 105 -1.27 -6.17 6.96
C LEU A 105 -0.24 -5.14 7.44
N CYS A 106 0.24 -4.25 6.57
CA CYS A 106 1.13 -3.17 6.98
C CYS A 106 0.48 -2.26 8.03
N PHE A 107 -0.81 -1.96 7.91
CA PHE A 107 -1.53 -1.17 8.92
C PHE A 107 -1.69 -1.94 10.23
N GLU A 108 -1.97 -3.24 10.19
CA GLU A 108 -2.05 -4.09 11.40
C GLU A 108 -0.75 -4.05 12.21
N TRP A 109 0.40 -4.19 11.53
CA TRP A 109 1.71 -4.05 12.17
C TRP A 109 1.91 -2.67 12.80
N VAL A 110 1.42 -1.61 12.15
CA VAL A 110 1.52 -0.25 12.67
C VAL A 110 0.65 -0.07 13.91
N GLN A 111 -0.56 -0.65 13.92
CA GLN A 111 -1.43 -0.62 15.09
C GLN A 111 -0.75 -1.31 16.28
N GLN A 112 -0.09 -2.44 16.05
CA GLN A 112 0.71 -3.11 17.07
C GLN A 112 1.85 -2.22 17.57
N ILE A 113 2.59 -1.56 16.68
CA ILE A 113 3.64 -0.59 17.05
C ILE A 113 3.08 0.57 17.90
N LYS A 114 1.90 1.11 17.54
CA LYS A 114 1.23 2.17 18.32
C LYS A 114 0.87 1.71 19.72
N GLN A 115 0.44 0.46 19.88
CA GLN A 115 0.11 -0.14 21.17
C GLN A 115 1.36 -0.36 22.02
N GLU A 116 2.44 -0.89 21.44
CA GLU A 116 3.69 -1.20 22.14
C GLU A 116 4.47 0.07 22.55
N CYS A 117 4.44 1.12 21.72
CA CYS A 117 5.17 2.37 21.91
C CYS A 117 4.22 3.57 22.09
N ALA A 118 3.21 3.43 22.96
CA ALA A 118 2.17 4.44 23.12
C ALA A 118 2.76 5.82 23.52
N GLY A 119 2.50 6.84 22.71
CA GLY A 119 2.94 8.22 22.94
C GLY A 119 4.36 8.55 22.49
N ASP A 120 5.15 7.59 22.02
CA ASP A 120 6.49 7.82 21.48
C ASP A 120 6.50 7.75 19.94
N LEU A 121 6.13 8.88 19.31
CA LEU A 121 6.10 8.98 17.85
C LEU A 121 7.47 8.80 17.19
N ILE A 122 8.57 9.05 17.90
CA ILE A 122 9.92 8.89 17.34
C ILE A 122 10.21 7.40 17.22
N THR A 123 10.03 6.65 18.31
CA THR A 123 10.23 5.20 18.31
C THR A 123 9.29 4.50 17.35
N GLN A 124 8.01 4.89 17.31
CA GLN A 124 7.06 4.36 16.32
C GLN A 124 7.57 4.55 14.88
N LYS A 125 8.06 5.75 14.52
CA LYS A 125 8.60 6.03 13.18
C LYS A 125 9.89 5.27 12.86
N VAL A 126 10.73 5.02 13.86
CA VAL A 126 11.93 4.18 13.69
C VAL A 126 11.51 2.75 13.38
N MET A 127 10.57 2.18 14.15
CA MET A 127 10.08 0.82 13.94
C MET A 127 9.39 0.62 12.57
N LEU A 128 8.78 1.66 12.01
CA LEU A 128 8.21 1.60 10.65
C LEU A 128 9.26 1.26 9.59
N GLN A 129 10.52 1.67 9.76
CA GLN A 129 11.57 1.44 8.76
C GLN A 129 11.89 -0.05 8.59
N ASP A 130 11.65 -0.85 9.63
CA ASP A 130 11.92 -2.29 9.63
C ASP A 130 10.76 -3.13 9.07
N LEU A 131 9.57 -2.53 8.88
CA LEU A 131 8.39 -3.24 8.38
C LEU A 131 8.62 -3.80 6.97
N PRO A 132 8.21 -5.05 6.69
CA PRO A 132 8.35 -5.68 5.39
C PRO A 132 7.29 -5.21 4.38
N ILE A 133 7.14 -3.89 4.21
CA ILE A 133 6.08 -3.27 3.41
C ILE A 133 6.17 -3.74 1.94
N LEU A 134 5.15 -4.45 1.47
CA LEU A 134 5.03 -4.96 0.10
C LEU A 134 6.19 -5.85 -0.38
N ARG A 135 7.01 -6.43 0.52
CA ARG A 135 8.03 -7.43 0.13
C ARG A 135 7.39 -8.66 -0.53
N PRO A 136 6.18 -9.12 -0.12
CA PRO A 136 5.57 -10.28 -0.75
C PRO A 136 5.27 -10.09 -2.26
N PHE A 137 5.06 -8.85 -2.72
CA PHE A 137 4.90 -8.54 -4.16
C PHE A 137 6.17 -8.86 -4.95
N ASP A 138 7.36 -8.64 -4.36
CA ASP A 138 8.65 -8.99 -4.97
C ASP A 138 8.77 -10.50 -5.23
N TYR A 139 8.19 -11.34 -4.37
CA TYR A 139 8.20 -12.80 -4.54
C TYR A 139 7.24 -13.28 -5.64
N GLY A 140 6.05 -12.66 -5.73
CA GLY A 140 5.11 -12.90 -6.82
C GLY A 140 5.69 -12.55 -8.21
N LEU A 141 6.55 -11.53 -8.29
CA LEU A 141 7.28 -11.16 -9.51
C LEU A 141 8.43 -12.14 -9.82
N ARG A 142 9.16 -12.62 -8.81
CA ARG A 142 10.23 -13.63 -8.99
C ARG A 142 9.69 -14.99 -9.45
N GLY A 143 8.48 -15.37 -9.05
CA GLY A 143 7.80 -16.58 -9.54
C GLY A 143 7.62 -16.57 -11.06
N GLN A 144 7.22 -15.43 -11.63
CA GLN A 144 7.07 -15.26 -13.08
C GLN A 144 8.41 -15.33 -13.83
N MET A 145 9.52 -14.86 -13.22
CA MET A 145 10.86 -15.00 -13.82
C MET A 145 11.33 -16.45 -13.94
N LYS A 146 10.90 -17.34 -13.03
CA LYS A 146 11.24 -18.77 -13.12
C LYS A 146 10.52 -19.44 -14.29
N LEU A 147 9.26 -19.09 -14.53
CA LEU A 147 8.46 -19.64 -15.63
C LEU A 147 9.01 -19.26 -17.02
N LEU A 148 9.54 -18.03 -17.18
CA LEU A 148 10.16 -17.59 -18.44
C LEU A 148 11.49 -18.29 -18.76
N LYS A 149 12.20 -18.81 -17.75
CA LYS A 149 13.45 -19.56 -17.98
C LYS A 149 13.21 -20.99 -18.44
N THR A 150 12.07 -21.59 -18.09
CA THR A 150 11.76 -22.97 -18.48
C THR A 150 11.27 -23.07 -19.93
N VAL A 151 10.71 -22.00 -20.50
CA VAL A 151 10.16 -21.99 -21.88
C VAL A 151 11.25 -21.78 -22.96
N ASN A 152 12.45 -21.33 -22.58
CA ASN A 152 13.57 -21.14 -23.52
C ASN A 152 14.62 -22.26 -23.44
N GLN A 153 14.25 -23.45 -22.95
CA GLN A 153 15.14 -24.61 -22.86
C GLN A 153 14.66 -25.85 -23.63
N ASP A 154 13.67 -25.70 -24.52
CA ASP A 154 13.32 -26.71 -25.53
C ASP A 154 13.75 -26.27 -26.94
#